data_AF-A0A7S4ML02-F1
#
_entry.id   AF-A0A7S4ML02-F1
#
_cell.length_a   1.000
_cell.length_b   1.000
_cell.length_c   1.000
_cell.angle_alpha   90.00
_cell.angle_beta   90.00
_cell.angle_gamma   90.00
#
_symmetry.space_group_name_H-M   'P 1'
#
loop_
_entity.id
_entity.type
_entity.pdbx_description
1 polymer ?
#
loop_
_entity_poly.entity_id
_entity_poly.type
_entity_poly.pdbx_seq_one_letter_code
_entity_poly.pdbx_strand_id
1 'polypeptide(L)'
;MFPGEYVPRCPRPKFRSFLFQPMSASISLESPIFLTRQLVTIPEDEENPSAVYCPICSCNRTVTIENQVITVDCGHLIPCTECRDYNIEKVLRCESCCRGITGKWVEGCNESCPRFEETTKVSALCSICSSHLRKEARCCRNTPPMGICKQKIRSKTAVFVQNPKLVKNPTPKDRPCSHFSLCQFCKKSIVKGHRSSTACKSCKSKVAEGSMSPSKKRNRIQFCLETGINQYVPPTKAKCASPSSLDALAKIAEVESKEESKTDKKDAAVPFADLKRIPVHSLLS
;
A
#
# COMPACT_ATOMS: atom_id res chain seq x y z
N MET A 1 30.55 34.89 15.01
CA MET A 1 29.39 34.74 15.93
C MET A 1 28.14 34.91 15.10
N PHE A 2 27.37 33.85 14.86
CA PHE A 2 26.10 33.93 14.16
C PHE A 2 24.97 33.98 15.20
N PRO A 3 23.98 34.88 15.06
CA PRO A 3 22.87 34.97 16.00
C PRO A 3 22.06 33.68 15.92
N GLY A 4 21.93 33.00 17.07
CA GLY A 4 21.21 31.73 17.18
C GLY A 4 19.71 31.93 16.91
N GLU A 5 19.19 31.23 15.91
CA GLU A 5 17.76 31.18 15.62
C GLU A 5 17.00 30.51 16.77
N TYR A 6 16.07 31.25 17.37
CA TYR A 6 15.21 30.81 18.46
C TYR A 6 14.17 29.83 17.92
N VAL A 7 14.29 28.54 18.25
CA VAL A 7 13.27 27.53 17.92
C VAL A 7 12.24 27.50 19.07
N PRO A 8 10.98 27.92 18.86
CA PRO A 8 9.98 27.90 19.92
C PRO A 8 9.68 26.47 20.38
N ARG A 9 9.72 26.24 21.70
CA ARG A 9 9.41 24.93 22.32
C ARG A 9 7.91 24.70 22.35
N CYS A 10 7.45 23.55 21.87
CA CYS A 10 6.04 23.17 21.95
C CYS A 10 5.62 22.82 23.40
N PRO A 11 4.41 23.22 23.84
CA PRO A 11 3.88 22.85 25.15
C PRO A 11 3.57 21.35 25.23
N ARG A 12 3.84 20.73 26.39
CA ARG A 12 3.60 19.29 26.62
C ARG A 12 2.09 19.02 26.82
N PRO A 13 1.50 18.02 26.15
CA PRO A 13 0.12 17.64 26.37
C PRO A 13 -0.07 16.88 27.69
N LYS A 14 -1.13 17.20 28.44
CA LYS A 14 -1.57 16.47 29.64
C LYS A 14 -2.45 15.29 29.22
N PHE A 15 -2.05 14.06 29.57
CA PHE A 15 -2.80 12.84 29.28
C PHE A 15 -4.07 12.73 30.14
N ARG A 16 -5.22 12.44 29.51
CA ARG A 16 -6.48 12.01 30.16
C ARG A 16 -6.98 10.72 29.49
N SER A 17 -7.64 9.89 30.29
CA SER A 17 -7.98 8.48 30.08
C SER A 17 -9.19 8.21 29.15
N PHE A 18 -9.22 6.97 28.64
CA PHE A 18 -9.98 6.37 27.54
C PHE A 18 -11.52 6.40 27.67
N LEU A 19 -12.18 6.98 26.67
CA LEU A 19 -13.52 6.64 26.17
C LEU A 19 -13.48 6.71 24.64
N PHE A 20 -14.20 5.81 23.97
CA PHE A 20 -14.42 5.69 22.51
C PHE A 20 -13.71 6.77 21.67
N GLN A 21 -12.52 6.46 21.13
CA GLN A 21 -11.76 7.46 20.38
C GLN A 21 -12.52 7.84 19.11
N PRO A 22 -12.89 9.12 18.93
CA PRO A 22 -13.41 9.60 17.65
C PRO A 22 -12.35 9.30 16.58
N MET A 23 -12.79 8.78 15.44
CA MET A 23 -11.96 8.29 14.34
C MET A 23 -11.23 9.40 13.56
N SER A 24 -10.77 10.45 14.23
CA SER A 24 -9.86 11.45 13.70
C SER A 24 -8.40 11.03 13.91
N ALA A 25 -8.10 9.74 13.75
CA ALA A 25 -6.81 9.15 14.11
C ALA A 25 -5.89 9.11 12.88
N SER A 26 -4.81 9.89 12.90
CA SER A 26 -3.68 9.63 12.02
C SER A 26 -3.16 8.22 12.31
N ILE A 27 -3.06 7.38 11.28
CA ILE A 27 -2.59 5.99 11.39
C ILE A 27 -1.14 5.92 10.88
N SER A 28 -0.25 5.39 11.72
CA SER A 28 1.13 5.10 11.32
C SER A 28 1.18 3.90 10.38
N LEU A 29 1.63 4.12 9.14
CA LEU A 29 1.86 3.08 8.15
C LEU A 29 3.34 2.64 8.17
N GLU A 30 3.63 1.66 9.01
CA GLU A 30 4.98 1.13 9.20
C GLU A 30 5.46 0.31 7.99
N SER A 31 6.78 0.25 7.82
CA SER A 31 7.43 -0.59 6.82
C SER A 31 8.85 -0.90 7.28
N PRO A 32 9.33 -2.14 7.11
CA PRO A 32 10.71 -2.47 7.47
C PRO A 32 11.76 -1.77 6.58
N ILE A 33 11.36 -1.24 5.43
CA ILE A 33 12.27 -0.71 4.39
C ILE A 33 12.20 0.81 4.28
N PHE A 34 11.11 1.42 4.74
CA PHE A 34 10.83 2.85 4.55
C PHE A 34 10.55 3.52 5.88
N LEU A 35 10.78 4.83 5.92
CA LEU A 35 10.38 5.64 7.07
C LEU A 35 8.86 5.56 7.30
N THR A 36 8.45 5.77 8.54
CA THR A 36 7.02 5.77 8.92
C THR A 36 6.26 6.85 8.16
N ARG A 37 5.11 6.46 7.62
CA ARG A 37 4.19 7.35 6.91
C ARG A 37 2.95 7.54 7.78
N GLN A 38 2.27 8.66 7.64
CA GLN A 38 1.04 8.94 8.40
C GLN A 38 -0.14 9.00 7.43
N LEU A 39 -1.09 8.07 7.58
CA LEU A 39 -2.37 8.10 6.89
C LEU A 39 -3.35 8.94 7.71
N VAL A 40 -3.89 9.99 7.12
CA VAL A 40 -4.95 10.81 7.71
C VAL A 40 -6.21 10.63 6.90
N THR A 41 -7.30 10.31 7.58
CA THR A 41 -8.65 10.23 7.01
C THR A 41 -9.58 11.06 7.85
N ILE A 42 -10.42 11.85 7.18
CA ILE A 42 -11.39 12.73 7.81
C ILE A 42 -12.77 12.14 7.52
N PRO A 43 -13.53 11.70 8.54
CA PRO A 43 -14.90 11.23 8.36
C PRO A 43 -15.81 12.26 7.65
N GLU A 44 -16.95 11.82 7.12
CA GLU A 44 -17.89 12.75 6.43
C GLU A 44 -18.42 13.81 7.40
N ASP A 45 -18.78 13.39 8.61
CA ASP A 45 -19.39 14.22 9.66
C ASP A 45 -18.39 15.11 10.43
N GLU A 46 -17.09 14.98 10.14
CA GLU A 46 -16.06 15.79 10.77
C GLU A 46 -15.58 16.90 9.82
N GLU A 47 -15.80 18.15 10.24
CA GLU A 47 -15.21 19.34 9.63
C GLU A 47 -13.89 19.74 10.29
N ASN A 48 -13.65 19.24 11.51
CA ASN A 48 -12.50 19.65 12.29
C ASN A 48 -11.19 19.05 11.73
N PRO A 49 -10.13 19.86 11.68
CA PRO A 49 -8.83 19.41 11.23
C PRO A 49 -8.29 18.31 12.14
N SER A 50 -8.03 17.13 11.59
CA SER A 50 -7.34 16.07 12.33
C SER A 50 -5.93 16.53 12.73
N ALA A 51 -5.43 16.06 13.87
CA ALA A 51 -4.04 16.27 14.24
C ALA A 51 -3.17 15.13 13.67
N VAL A 52 -1.95 15.45 13.25
CA VAL A 52 -0.95 14.47 12.84
C VAL A 52 0.31 14.60 13.68
N TYR A 53 0.81 13.49 14.20
CA TYR A 53 2.07 13.50 14.94
C TYR A 53 3.25 13.64 13.97
N CYS A 54 4.05 14.69 14.17
CA CYS A 54 5.28 14.88 13.41
C CYS A 54 6.48 14.33 14.21
N PRO A 55 7.15 13.25 13.76
CA PRO A 55 8.29 12.67 14.49
C PRO A 55 9.52 13.59 14.51
N ILE A 56 9.63 14.53 13.58
CA ILE A 56 10.75 15.48 13.50
C ILE A 56 10.57 16.61 14.52
N CYS A 57 9.37 17.19 14.61
CA CYS A 57 9.07 18.19 15.65
C CYS A 57 8.87 17.57 17.03
N SER A 58 8.57 16.27 17.09
CA SER A 58 8.07 15.59 18.30
C SER A 58 6.82 16.26 18.89
N CYS A 59 5.88 16.68 18.04
CA CYS A 59 4.63 17.30 18.46
C CYS A 59 3.49 17.02 17.47
N ASN A 60 2.25 17.11 17.96
CA ASN A 60 1.06 17.08 17.11
C ASN A 60 0.97 18.38 16.31
N ARG A 61 0.65 18.24 15.03
CA ARG A 61 0.51 19.32 14.06
C ARG A 61 -0.89 19.34 13.52
N THR A 62 -1.40 20.55 13.31
CA THR A 62 -2.72 20.74 12.74
C THR A 62 -2.67 20.48 11.25
N VAL A 63 -3.63 19.70 10.77
CA VAL A 63 -3.80 19.46 9.34
C VAL A 63 -4.75 20.52 8.78
N THR A 64 -4.34 21.27 7.76
CA THR A 64 -5.20 22.25 7.09
C THR A 64 -5.73 21.69 5.78
N ILE A 65 -6.97 22.02 5.43
CA ILE A 65 -7.59 21.62 4.16
C ILE A 65 -7.85 22.88 3.34
N GLU A 66 -7.11 23.04 2.25
CA GLU A 66 -7.27 24.17 1.32
C GLU A 66 -7.45 23.62 -0.08
N ASN A 67 -8.53 23.99 -0.78
CA ASN A 67 -8.79 23.55 -2.16
C ASN A 67 -8.69 22.02 -2.36
N GLN A 68 -9.23 21.23 -1.40
CA GLN A 68 -9.14 19.75 -1.37
C GLN A 68 -7.71 19.20 -1.24
N VAL A 69 -6.75 20.05 -0.88
CA VAL A 69 -5.38 19.67 -0.56
C VAL A 69 -5.22 19.70 0.95
N ILE A 70 -4.89 18.55 1.50
CA ILE A 70 -4.65 18.35 2.92
C ILE A 70 -3.15 18.56 3.18
N THR A 71 -2.79 19.54 3.99
CA THR A 71 -1.41 19.97 4.28
C THR A 71 -1.13 20.01 5.78
N VAL A 72 0.15 20.10 6.15
CA VAL A 72 0.61 20.21 7.55
C VAL A 72 1.48 21.46 7.68
N ASP A 73 1.24 22.25 8.71
CA ASP A 73 1.91 23.54 8.98
C ASP A 73 3.44 23.46 9.15
N CYS A 74 3.97 22.33 9.61
CA CYS A 74 5.38 22.23 10.00
C CYS A 74 6.38 22.09 8.84
N GLY A 75 5.91 21.84 7.61
CA GLY A 75 6.77 21.62 6.44
C GLY A 75 7.66 20.36 6.47
N HIS A 76 7.68 19.63 7.59
CA HIS A 76 8.46 18.39 7.76
C HIS A 76 7.79 17.17 7.17
N LEU A 77 6.47 17.22 7.03
CA LEU A 77 5.65 16.19 6.43
C LEU A 77 5.08 16.74 5.11
N ILE A 78 5.20 15.95 4.04
CA ILE A 78 4.67 16.30 2.72
C ILE A 78 3.69 15.22 2.24
N PRO A 79 2.64 15.59 1.49
CA PRO A 79 1.72 14.60 0.94
C PRO A 79 2.37 13.80 -0.19
N CYS A 80 2.19 12.48 -0.19
CA CYS A 80 2.55 11.59 -1.28
C CYS A 80 1.31 11.12 -2.04
N THR A 81 1.11 11.63 -3.25
CA THR A 81 -0.08 11.36 -4.08
C THR A 81 -0.22 9.88 -4.43
N GLU A 82 0.86 9.19 -4.75
CA GLU A 82 0.84 7.77 -5.11
C GLU A 82 0.52 6.87 -3.91
N CYS A 83 1.06 7.18 -2.73
CA CYS A 83 0.67 6.49 -1.51
C CYS A 83 -0.79 6.76 -1.15
N ARG A 84 -1.28 7.98 -1.36
CA ARG A 84 -2.68 8.33 -1.18
C ARG A 84 -3.56 7.52 -2.12
N ASP A 85 -3.30 7.54 -3.42
CA ASP A 85 -4.10 6.81 -4.41
C ASP A 85 -4.11 5.30 -4.13
N TYR A 86 -2.97 4.72 -3.73
CA TYR A 86 -2.92 3.34 -3.28
C TYR A 86 -3.85 3.04 -2.09
N ASN A 87 -3.89 3.93 -1.09
CA ASN A 87 -4.79 3.79 0.06
C ASN A 87 -6.25 4.02 -0.33
N ILE A 88 -6.56 4.96 -1.24
CA ILE A 88 -7.92 5.16 -1.77
C ILE A 88 -8.44 3.87 -2.40
N GLU A 89 -7.65 3.19 -3.23
CA GLU A 89 -8.05 1.91 -3.85
C GLU A 89 -8.30 0.82 -2.80
N LYS A 90 -7.56 0.80 -1.69
CA LYS A 90 -7.83 -0.10 -0.56
C LYS A 90 -9.15 0.25 0.14
N VAL A 91 -9.35 1.53 0.47
CA VAL A 91 -10.57 1.99 1.16
C VAL A 91 -11.81 1.72 0.32
N LEU A 92 -11.76 1.94 -0.99
CA LEU A 92 -12.85 1.61 -1.93
C LEU A 92 -13.24 0.12 -1.93
N ARG A 93 -12.39 -0.76 -1.40
CA ARG A 93 -12.63 -2.21 -1.29
C ARG A 93 -12.97 -2.64 0.14
N CYS A 94 -12.99 -1.72 1.09
CA CYS A 94 -13.38 -1.95 2.48
C CYS A 94 -14.73 -1.28 2.74
N GLU A 95 -15.78 -2.06 2.94
CA GLU A 95 -17.14 -1.52 3.10
C GLU A 95 -17.26 -0.56 4.28
N SER A 96 -16.79 -0.98 5.47
CA SER A 96 -16.90 -0.20 6.69
C SER A 96 -16.20 1.15 6.59
N CYS A 97 -14.96 1.18 6.11
CA CYS A 97 -14.18 2.42 5.99
C CYS A 97 -14.67 3.31 4.85
N CYS A 98 -15.09 2.73 3.72
CA CYS A 98 -15.67 3.50 2.63
C CYS A 98 -16.96 4.20 3.06
N ARG A 99 -17.84 3.48 3.76
CA ARG A 99 -19.08 4.04 4.33
C ARG A 99 -18.77 5.10 5.39
N GLY A 100 -17.80 4.86 6.28
CA GLY A 100 -17.41 5.85 7.30
C GLY A 100 -16.85 7.16 6.75
N ILE A 101 -16.17 7.11 5.59
CA ILE A 101 -15.56 8.31 4.96
C ILE A 101 -16.54 9.03 4.01
N THR A 102 -17.43 8.29 3.33
CA THR A 102 -18.24 8.85 2.23
C THR A 102 -19.76 8.81 2.47
N GLY A 103 -20.18 8.22 3.58
CA GLY A 103 -21.57 7.95 3.96
C GLY A 103 -22.23 6.85 3.15
N LYS A 104 -21.58 6.34 2.10
CA LYS A 104 -22.15 5.38 1.15
C LYS A 104 -21.17 4.27 0.81
N TRP A 105 -21.71 3.14 0.38
CA TRP A 105 -20.94 2.05 -0.20
C TRP A 105 -21.38 1.84 -1.64
N VAL A 106 -20.42 1.64 -2.54
CA VAL A 106 -20.70 1.29 -3.93
C VAL A 106 -20.64 -0.23 -4.07
N GLU A 107 -21.81 -0.84 -4.24
CA GLU A 107 -21.97 -2.28 -4.45
C GLU A 107 -21.41 -2.74 -5.81
N GLY A 108 -21.43 -4.06 -6.05
CA GLY A 108 -21.07 -4.63 -7.34
C GLY A 108 -22.02 -4.19 -8.45
N CYS A 109 -21.51 -4.07 -9.69
CA CYS A 109 -22.32 -3.61 -10.82
C CYS A 109 -23.26 -4.67 -11.42
N ASN A 110 -23.06 -5.94 -11.06
CA ASN A 110 -23.82 -7.10 -11.53
C ASN A 110 -23.56 -8.28 -10.58
N GLU A 111 -24.38 -9.33 -10.63
CA GLU A 111 -24.32 -10.50 -9.74
C GLU A 111 -22.96 -11.23 -9.74
N SER A 112 -22.25 -11.21 -10.88
CA SER A 112 -20.92 -11.80 -11.03
C SER A 112 -19.76 -10.85 -10.68
N CYS A 113 -20.05 -9.71 -10.05
CA CYS A 113 -19.03 -8.73 -9.73
C CYS A 113 -18.09 -9.26 -8.63
N PRO A 114 -16.75 -9.24 -8.84
CA PRO A 114 -15.80 -9.69 -7.82
C PRO A 114 -15.89 -8.94 -6.48
N ARG A 115 -16.53 -7.76 -6.44
CA ARG A 115 -16.72 -6.98 -5.20
C ARG A 115 -17.58 -7.69 -4.16
N PHE A 116 -18.38 -8.68 -4.55
CA PHE A 116 -19.16 -9.47 -3.58
C PHE A 116 -18.30 -10.45 -2.80
N GLU A 117 -17.11 -10.78 -3.30
CA GLU A 117 -16.20 -11.73 -2.67
C GLU A 117 -15.12 -11.02 -1.87
N GLU A 118 -14.77 -11.58 -0.70
CA GLU A 118 -13.59 -11.15 0.06
C GLU A 118 -12.30 -11.76 -0.49
N THR A 119 -11.19 -11.07 -0.30
CA THR A 119 -9.87 -11.64 -0.57
C THR A 119 -9.48 -12.60 0.53
N THR A 120 -8.98 -13.76 0.14
CA THR A 120 -8.38 -14.75 1.06
C THR A 120 -6.92 -14.46 1.40
N LYS A 121 -6.30 -13.47 0.74
CA LYS A 121 -4.88 -13.13 0.94
C LYS A 121 -4.71 -12.35 2.25
N VAL A 122 -3.93 -12.90 3.18
CA VAL A 122 -3.61 -12.29 4.48
C VAL A 122 -2.98 -10.89 4.36
N SER A 123 -2.28 -10.61 3.25
CA SER A 123 -1.69 -9.28 3.00
C SER A 123 -2.68 -8.25 2.44
N ALA A 124 -3.88 -8.67 2.03
CA ALA A 124 -4.90 -7.81 1.45
C ALA A 124 -5.85 -7.25 2.53
N LEU A 125 -5.26 -6.53 3.49
CA LEU A 125 -5.99 -5.88 4.57
C LEU A 125 -6.16 -4.38 4.34
N CYS A 126 -7.26 -3.85 4.87
CA CYS A 126 -7.54 -2.43 4.94
C CYS A 126 -6.49 -1.71 5.81
N SER A 127 -6.00 -0.57 5.35
CA SER A 127 -4.99 0.21 6.08
C SER A 127 -5.56 0.99 7.28
N ILE A 128 -6.88 1.02 7.45
CA ILE A 128 -7.57 1.75 8.52
C ILE A 128 -8.05 0.78 9.61
N CYS A 129 -8.89 -0.19 9.23
CA CYS A 129 -9.51 -1.12 10.17
C CYS A 129 -8.89 -2.53 10.17
N SER A 130 -7.87 -2.77 9.33
CA SER A 130 -7.21 -4.08 9.19
C SER A 130 -8.12 -5.25 8.77
N SER A 131 -9.36 -5.00 8.34
CA SER A 131 -10.26 -6.03 7.81
C SER A 131 -9.81 -6.54 6.44
N HIS A 132 -10.26 -7.74 6.06
CA HIS A 132 -10.09 -8.23 4.69
C HIS A 132 -10.79 -7.30 3.69
N LEU A 133 -10.15 -7.12 2.53
CA LEU A 133 -10.67 -6.33 1.44
C LEU A 133 -11.55 -7.18 0.51
N ARG A 134 -12.56 -6.59 -0.13
CA ARG A 134 -13.25 -7.23 -1.27
C ARG A 134 -12.30 -7.41 -2.45
N LYS A 135 -12.54 -8.35 -3.37
CA LYS A 135 -11.69 -8.51 -4.56
C LYS A 135 -11.75 -7.27 -5.45
N GLU A 136 -10.66 -7.00 -6.16
CA GLU A 136 -10.59 -5.91 -7.12
C GLU A 136 -11.47 -6.23 -8.34
N ALA A 137 -12.37 -5.32 -8.70
CA ALA A 137 -13.27 -5.50 -9.83
C ALA A 137 -12.98 -4.48 -10.92
N ARG A 138 -12.65 -4.95 -12.12
CA ARG A 138 -12.43 -4.10 -13.30
C ARG A 138 -13.74 -3.62 -13.94
N CYS A 139 -14.81 -4.43 -13.85
CA CYS A 139 -16.10 -4.18 -14.49
C CYS A 139 -16.79 -2.90 -14.01
N CYS A 140 -16.64 -2.54 -12.73
CA CYS A 140 -17.28 -1.35 -12.15
C CYS A 140 -16.31 -0.18 -11.86
N ARG A 141 -15.04 -0.26 -12.31
CA ARG A 141 -14.00 0.70 -11.93
C ARG A 141 -14.31 2.13 -12.39
N ASN A 142 -14.95 2.27 -13.55
CA ASN A 142 -15.22 3.55 -14.20
C ASN A 142 -16.70 3.95 -14.14
N THR A 143 -17.52 3.29 -13.31
CA THR A 143 -18.92 3.67 -13.18
C THR A 143 -19.03 5.03 -12.48
N PRO A 144 -20.03 5.87 -12.81
CA PRO A 144 -20.22 7.16 -12.16
C PRO A 144 -20.27 7.09 -10.62
N PRO A 145 -20.99 6.13 -9.99
CA PRO A 145 -20.99 5.98 -8.53
C PRO A 145 -19.59 5.75 -7.94
N MET A 146 -18.78 4.93 -8.61
CA MET A 146 -17.40 4.65 -8.19
C MET A 146 -16.52 5.89 -8.30
N GLY A 147 -16.67 6.66 -9.40
CA GLY A 147 -15.96 7.91 -9.61
C GLY A 147 -16.26 8.95 -8.52
N ILE A 148 -17.53 9.14 -8.19
CA ILE A 148 -17.98 10.05 -7.12
C ILE A 148 -17.41 9.61 -5.76
N CYS A 149 -17.54 8.33 -5.43
CA CYS A 149 -17.03 7.77 -4.17
C CYS A 149 -15.52 7.96 -4.05
N LYS A 150 -14.77 7.66 -5.12
CA LYS A 150 -13.32 7.84 -5.19
C LYS A 150 -12.91 9.30 -4.98
N GLN A 151 -13.65 10.24 -5.57
CA GLN A 151 -13.36 11.67 -5.42
C GLN A 151 -13.63 12.15 -3.99
N LYS A 152 -14.72 11.69 -3.34
CA LYS A 152 -14.99 11.96 -1.92
C LYS A 152 -13.87 11.44 -1.00
N ILE A 153 -13.44 10.19 -1.18
CA ILE A 153 -12.33 9.65 -0.36
C ILE A 153 -11.06 10.47 -0.59
N ARG A 154 -10.80 10.88 -1.84
CA ARG A 154 -9.60 11.68 -2.18
C ARG A 154 -9.55 13.03 -1.48
N SER A 155 -10.67 13.75 -1.35
CA SER A 155 -10.71 15.04 -0.67
C SER A 155 -10.61 14.91 0.85
N LYS A 156 -10.87 13.73 1.39
CA LYS A 156 -10.88 13.42 2.83
C LYS A 156 -9.68 12.56 3.28
N THR A 157 -8.76 12.20 2.38
CA THR A 157 -7.64 11.29 2.69
C THR A 157 -6.30 11.88 2.26
N ALA A 158 -5.30 11.81 3.12
CA ALA A 158 -3.92 12.14 2.81
C ALA A 158 -2.96 11.10 3.37
N VAL A 159 -1.84 10.89 2.66
CA VAL A 159 -0.71 10.13 3.20
C VAL A 159 0.48 11.05 3.25
N PHE A 160 0.89 11.37 4.47
CA PHE A 160 2.06 12.18 4.75
C PHE A 160 3.29 11.31 4.88
N VAL A 161 4.38 11.82 4.29
CA VAL A 161 5.69 11.19 4.35
C VAL A 161 6.71 12.25 4.75
N GLN A 162 7.86 11.83 5.28
CA GLN A 162 8.93 12.77 5.64
C GLN A 162 9.42 13.57 4.42
N ASN A 163 9.59 14.87 4.60
CA ASN A 163 10.14 15.75 3.58
C ASN A 163 11.60 15.37 3.29
N PRO A 164 11.94 14.92 2.07
CA PRO A 164 13.28 14.46 1.73
C PRO A 164 14.35 15.57 1.80
N LYS A 165 13.94 16.84 1.77
CA LYS A 165 14.86 17.98 1.85
C LYS A 165 15.56 18.13 3.21
N LEU A 166 15.03 17.48 4.26
CA LEU A 166 15.56 17.59 5.62
C LEU A 166 16.76 16.68 5.87
N VAL A 167 16.98 15.67 5.03
CA VAL A 167 18.06 14.69 5.23
C VAL A 167 19.30 15.15 4.47
N LYS A 168 20.32 15.59 5.21
CA LYS A 168 21.65 15.86 4.65
C LYS A 168 22.34 14.51 4.37
N ASN A 169 22.86 14.34 3.16
CA ASN A 169 23.55 13.11 2.72
C ASN A 169 22.70 11.83 2.86
N PRO A 170 21.53 11.76 2.19
CA PRO A 170 20.61 10.66 2.36
C PRO A 170 21.19 9.32 1.88
N THR A 171 20.89 8.28 2.63
CA THR A 171 21.14 6.88 2.29
C THR A 171 19.87 6.23 1.72
N PRO A 172 19.94 5.01 1.15
CA PRO A 172 18.76 4.28 0.69
C PRO A 172 17.73 3.98 1.80
N LYS A 173 18.13 3.97 3.08
CA LYS A 173 17.24 3.75 4.23
C LYS A 173 16.40 4.98 4.58
N ASP A 174 16.86 6.17 4.18
CA ASP A 174 16.19 7.44 4.45
C ASP A 174 15.04 7.72 3.46
N ARG A 175 14.65 6.72 2.65
CA ARG A 175 13.57 6.86 1.68
C ARG A 175 12.24 6.95 2.43
N PRO A 176 11.46 8.03 2.22
CA PRO A 176 10.20 8.22 2.93
C PRO A 176 9.11 7.23 2.49
N CYS A 177 9.15 6.77 1.23
CA CYS A 177 8.34 5.65 0.76
C CYS A 177 8.92 5.07 -0.54
N SER A 178 8.25 4.04 -1.09
CA SER A 178 8.61 3.40 -2.36
C SER A 178 8.64 4.37 -3.56
N HIS A 179 7.89 5.48 -3.51
CA HIS A 179 7.78 6.47 -4.58
C HIS A 179 8.90 7.51 -4.59
N PHE A 180 9.82 7.44 -3.64
CA PHE A 180 11.01 8.28 -3.61
C PHE A 180 12.24 7.40 -3.81
N SER A 181 13.25 7.87 -4.52
CA SER A 181 14.50 7.14 -4.77
C SER A 181 15.68 8.10 -4.64
N LEU A 182 16.88 7.59 -4.39
CA LEU A 182 18.09 8.41 -4.52
C LEU A 182 18.33 8.77 -5.98
N CYS A 183 18.73 10.02 -6.22
CA CYS A 183 19.14 10.49 -7.54
C CYS A 183 20.22 9.56 -8.11
N GLN A 184 20.00 9.09 -9.33
CA GLN A 184 20.85 8.09 -9.96
C GLN A 184 22.27 8.61 -10.26
N PHE A 185 22.43 9.92 -10.42
CA PHE A 185 23.68 10.57 -10.79
C PHE A 185 24.51 10.97 -9.57
N CYS A 186 23.97 11.85 -8.71
CA CYS A 186 24.76 12.37 -7.58
C CYS A 186 24.68 11.52 -6.32
N LYS A 187 23.66 10.67 -6.16
CA LYS A 187 23.38 9.88 -4.93
C LYS A 187 23.25 10.70 -3.64
N LYS A 188 23.22 12.03 -3.73
CA LYS A 188 23.20 12.98 -2.59
C LYS A 188 21.82 13.58 -2.31
N SER A 189 20.80 13.18 -3.07
CA SER A 189 19.46 13.76 -2.96
C SER A 189 18.40 12.68 -3.17
N ILE A 190 17.38 12.66 -2.32
CA ILE A 190 16.17 11.86 -2.54
C ILE A 190 15.24 12.65 -3.45
N VAL A 191 14.74 11.99 -4.48
CA VAL A 191 13.85 12.58 -5.49
C VAL A 191 12.62 11.70 -5.66
N LYS A 192 11.51 12.31 -6.07
CA LYS A 192 10.29 11.59 -6.40
C LYS A 192 10.49 10.81 -7.71
N GLY A 193 10.10 9.53 -7.73
CA GLY A 193 10.14 8.65 -8.89
C GLY A 193 10.71 7.26 -8.60
N HIS A 194 10.57 6.37 -9.59
CA HIS A 194 11.04 4.99 -9.52
C HIS A 194 12.51 4.85 -9.97
N ARG A 195 13.18 3.82 -9.44
CA ARG A 195 14.65 3.66 -9.39
C ARG A 195 15.43 3.82 -10.70
N SER A 196 14.83 3.63 -11.86
CA SER A 196 15.54 3.49 -13.15
C SER A 196 15.81 4.79 -13.92
N SER A 197 15.17 5.91 -13.54
CA SER A 197 15.30 7.17 -14.30
C SER A 197 15.29 8.43 -13.42
N THR A 198 15.50 8.26 -12.11
CA THR A 198 15.34 9.35 -11.14
C THR A 198 16.55 10.27 -11.10
N ALA A 199 16.36 11.52 -11.53
CA ALA A 199 17.37 12.58 -11.50
C ALA A 199 16.91 13.74 -10.62
N CYS A 200 17.80 14.33 -9.82
CA CYS A 200 17.50 15.59 -9.16
C CYS A 200 17.56 16.75 -10.16
N LYS A 201 16.94 17.88 -9.81
CA LYS A 201 16.87 19.08 -10.67
C LYS A 201 18.27 19.49 -11.16
N SER A 202 19.26 19.54 -10.26
CA SER A 202 20.64 19.89 -10.59
C SER A 202 21.29 18.91 -11.58
N CYS A 203 21.10 17.60 -11.40
CA CYS A 203 21.63 16.61 -12.36
C CYS A 203 20.86 16.62 -13.68
N LYS A 204 19.56 16.92 -13.67
CA LYS A 204 18.74 17.00 -14.87
C LYS A 204 19.19 18.15 -15.78
N SER A 205 19.50 19.31 -15.21
CA SER A 205 20.05 20.45 -15.97
C SER A 205 21.39 20.11 -16.63
N LYS A 206 22.30 19.46 -15.90
CA LYS A 206 23.62 19.05 -16.42
C LYS A 206 23.56 18.03 -17.56
N VAL A 207 22.57 17.13 -17.52
CA VAL A 207 22.34 16.14 -18.61
C VAL A 207 21.85 16.82 -19.88
N ALA A 208 21.00 17.85 -19.77
CA ALA A 208 20.55 18.62 -20.93
C ALA A 208 21.71 19.35 -21.63
N GLU A 209 22.75 19.70 -20.87
CA GLU A 209 24.00 20.31 -21.37
C GLU A 209 25.01 19.26 -21.89
N GLY A 210 24.64 17.98 -22.00
CA GLY A 210 25.49 16.92 -22.54
C GLY A 210 26.63 16.44 -21.61
N SER A 211 26.70 16.94 -20.37
CA SER A 211 27.88 16.77 -19.51
C SER A 211 27.87 15.54 -18.59
N MET A 212 26.79 14.76 -18.55
CA MET A 212 26.68 13.63 -17.62
C MET A 212 26.10 12.36 -18.25
N SER A 213 26.91 11.30 -18.30
CA SER A 213 26.42 9.94 -18.47
C SER A 213 25.92 9.39 -17.12
N PRO A 214 24.84 8.58 -17.10
CA PRO A 214 24.42 7.90 -15.88
C PRO A 214 25.60 7.09 -15.34
N SER A 215 25.93 7.29 -14.06
CA SER A 215 26.98 6.52 -13.38
C SER A 215 26.77 5.04 -13.72
N LYS A 216 27.75 4.40 -14.38
CA LYS A 216 27.70 3.04 -14.94
C LYS A 216 26.74 2.17 -14.14
N LYS A 217 25.72 1.59 -14.80
CA LYS A 217 24.79 0.60 -14.24
C LYS A 217 25.57 -0.30 -13.27
N ARG A 218 25.46 -0.06 -11.96
CA ARG A 218 25.90 -1.06 -10.99
C ARG A 218 25.05 -2.29 -11.28
N ASN A 219 25.70 -3.45 -11.39
CA ASN A 219 25.02 -4.73 -11.51
C ASN A 219 23.88 -4.81 -10.49
N ARG A 220 22.76 -5.40 -10.91
CA ARG A 220 21.50 -5.47 -10.17
C ARG A 220 21.76 -6.09 -8.79
N ILE A 221 21.95 -5.26 -7.77
CA ILE A 221 21.99 -5.70 -6.37
C ILE A 221 20.56 -6.10 -6.04
N GLN A 222 20.32 -7.40 -5.92
CA GLN A 222 19.05 -7.94 -5.46
C GLN A 222 19.09 -7.88 -3.93
N PHE A 223 18.21 -7.07 -3.34
CA PHE A 223 18.12 -6.98 -1.88
C PHE A 223 17.40 -8.24 -1.40
N CYS A 224 18.13 -9.12 -0.70
CA CYS A 224 17.53 -10.28 -0.07
C CYS A 224 16.74 -9.79 1.15
N LEU A 225 15.40 -9.90 1.09
CA LEU A 225 14.52 -9.45 2.16
C LEU A 225 14.73 -10.25 3.46
N GLU A 226 15.25 -11.47 3.38
CA GLU A 226 15.45 -12.37 4.51
C GLU A 226 16.72 -12.06 5.31
N THR A 227 17.81 -11.66 4.65
CA THR A 227 19.11 -11.47 5.32
C THR A 227 19.43 -10.01 5.62
N GLY A 228 18.72 -9.04 5.03
CA GLY A 228 19.00 -7.61 5.19
C GLY A 228 20.36 -7.16 4.65
N ILE A 229 21.10 -8.05 3.99
CA ILE A 229 22.45 -7.82 3.45
C ILE A 229 22.35 -7.66 1.92
N ASN A 230 23.05 -6.65 1.40
CA ASN A 230 23.19 -6.45 -0.04
C ASN A 230 24.07 -7.56 -0.64
N GLN A 231 23.47 -8.63 -1.19
CA GLN A 231 24.23 -9.62 -1.95
C GLN A 231 24.45 -9.12 -3.39
N TYR A 232 25.72 -9.15 -3.82
CA TYR A 232 26.09 -8.92 -5.21
C TYR A 232 25.73 -10.17 -6.03
N VAL A 233 24.83 -10.01 -7.00
CA VAL A 233 24.54 -11.06 -7.99
C VAL A 233 25.27 -10.69 -9.28
N PRO A 234 26.33 -11.43 -9.69
CA PRO A 234 26.98 -11.23 -10.97
C PRO A 234 25.96 -11.44 -12.11
N PRO A 235 26.02 -10.67 -13.21
CA PRO A 235 25.19 -10.92 -14.38
C PRO A 235 25.63 -12.23 -15.03
N THR A 236 24.95 -13.33 -14.72
CA THR A 236 25.12 -14.58 -15.44
C THR A 236 24.55 -14.41 -16.85
N LYS A 237 25.43 -14.28 -17.85
CA LYS A 237 25.09 -14.44 -19.28
C LYS A 237 24.82 -15.91 -19.67
N ALA A 238 24.53 -16.77 -18.71
CA ALA A 238 24.15 -18.14 -18.99
C ALA A 238 22.70 -18.13 -19.49
N LYS A 239 22.50 -18.55 -20.74
CA LYS A 239 21.18 -19.01 -21.21
C LYS A 239 20.74 -20.08 -20.20
N CYS A 240 19.74 -19.76 -19.37
CA CYS A 240 19.01 -20.77 -18.64
C CYS A 240 18.29 -21.62 -19.69
N ALA A 241 18.91 -22.71 -20.13
CA ALA A 241 18.15 -23.84 -20.61
C ALA A 241 17.30 -24.28 -19.42
N SER A 242 15.98 -24.14 -19.56
CA SER A 242 15.03 -24.78 -18.66
C SER A 242 15.37 -26.26 -18.60
N PRO A 243 15.59 -26.86 -17.41
CA PRO A 243 15.66 -28.30 -17.32
C PRO A 243 14.30 -28.86 -17.79
N SER A 244 14.34 -29.67 -18.83
CA SER A 244 13.19 -30.47 -19.26
C SER A 244 12.72 -31.32 -18.07
N SER A 245 11.44 -31.20 -17.76
CA SER A 245 10.77 -31.70 -16.58
C SER A 245 10.56 -33.23 -16.57
N LEU A 246 11.55 -34.02 -16.96
CA LEU A 246 11.41 -35.49 -17.04
C LEU A 246 12.41 -36.30 -16.21
N ASP A 247 13.49 -35.72 -15.68
CA ASP A 247 14.50 -36.49 -14.92
C ASP A 247 14.36 -36.41 -13.39
N ALA A 248 13.38 -35.66 -12.86
CA ALA A 248 13.20 -35.48 -11.41
C ALA A 248 12.24 -36.47 -10.73
N LEU A 249 11.59 -37.37 -11.47
CA LEU A 249 10.62 -38.34 -10.94
C LEU A 249 11.14 -39.79 -10.83
N ALA A 250 12.36 -40.09 -11.30
CA ALA A 250 12.89 -41.45 -11.31
C ALA A 250 13.65 -41.88 -10.03
N LYS A 251 13.70 -41.04 -8.98
CA LYS A 251 14.47 -41.34 -7.75
C LYS A 251 13.66 -41.41 -6.44
N ILE A 252 12.34 -41.47 -6.52
CA ILE A 252 11.47 -41.59 -5.33
C ILE A 252 10.72 -42.94 -5.28
N ALA A 253 10.93 -43.84 -6.26
CA ALA A 253 10.16 -45.08 -6.38
C ALA A 253 10.82 -46.37 -5.83
N GLU A 254 11.91 -46.30 -5.05
CA GLU A 254 12.60 -47.51 -4.55
C GLU A 254 12.73 -47.64 -3.03
N VAL A 255 12.11 -46.77 -2.23
CA VAL A 255 12.10 -46.92 -0.76
C VAL A 255 10.70 -46.69 -0.24
N GLU A 256 9.89 -47.73 -0.26
CA GLU A 256 8.88 -48.10 0.77
C GLU A 256 8.03 -49.25 0.21
N SER A 257 8.64 -50.43 0.19
CA SER A 257 7.92 -51.70 0.20
C SER A 257 8.03 -52.29 1.60
N LYS A 258 6.88 -52.75 2.12
CA LYS A 258 6.61 -53.45 3.40
C LYS A 258 6.05 -52.57 4.51
N GLU A 259 4.72 -52.51 4.59
CA GLU A 259 3.99 -53.30 5.60
C GLU A 259 2.49 -53.44 5.21
N GLU A 260 2.11 -54.69 4.95
CA GLU A 260 0.77 -55.28 5.01
C GLU A 260 0.17 -55.12 6.44
N SER A 261 -1.13 -55.10 6.76
CA SER A 261 -2.36 -55.60 6.14
C SER A 261 -3.61 -55.26 7.01
N LYS A 262 -4.80 -55.41 6.39
CA LYS A 262 -6.16 -55.71 6.97
C LYS A 262 -6.85 -54.56 7.75
N THR A 263 -8.13 -54.23 7.55
CA THR A 263 -9.31 -55.11 7.35
C THR A 263 -10.55 -54.31 6.85
N ASP A 264 -11.32 -54.94 5.96
CA ASP A 264 -12.80 -55.02 5.79
C ASP A 264 -13.78 -53.82 5.85
N LYS A 265 -14.51 -53.68 4.72
CA LYS A 265 -15.98 -53.57 4.50
C LYS A 265 -16.80 -52.52 5.26
N LYS A 266 -17.53 -51.66 4.52
CA LYS A 266 -18.96 -51.85 4.20
C LYS A 266 -19.56 -50.72 3.34
N ASP A 267 -20.59 -51.13 2.62
CA ASP A 267 -21.42 -50.44 1.65
C ASP A 267 -22.20 -49.22 2.19
N ALA A 268 -22.49 -48.25 1.31
CA ALA A 268 -23.86 -47.82 1.01
C ALA A 268 -23.86 -46.69 -0.04
N ALA A 269 -24.45 -47.01 -1.19
CA ALA A 269 -24.87 -46.07 -2.20
C ALA A 269 -26.09 -45.27 -1.72
N VAL A 270 -26.15 -43.97 -2.03
CA VAL A 270 -27.40 -43.19 -2.04
C VAL A 270 -27.44 -42.36 -3.33
N PRO A 271 -28.42 -42.57 -4.21
CA PRO A 271 -28.64 -41.71 -5.36
C PRO A 271 -29.49 -40.49 -4.94
N PHE A 272 -29.01 -39.29 -5.22
CA PHE A 272 -29.79 -38.06 -5.06
C PHE A 272 -30.73 -37.90 -6.26
N ALA A 273 -32.03 -37.88 -5.94
CA ALA A 273 -33.13 -37.79 -6.88
C ALA A 273 -33.38 -36.36 -7.39
N ASP A 274 -33.94 -36.31 -8.60
CA ASP A 274 -34.40 -35.16 -9.37
C ASP A 274 -35.34 -34.21 -8.60
N LEU A 275 -34.97 -32.94 -8.56
CA LEU A 275 -35.88 -31.85 -8.20
C LEU A 275 -36.55 -31.28 -9.47
N LYS A 276 -37.85 -31.57 -9.58
CA LYS A 276 -38.77 -31.04 -10.60
C LYS A 276 -38.88 -29.51 -10.50
N ARG A 277 -38.81 -28.84 -11.66
CA ARG A 277 -39.12 -27.42 -11.84
C ARG A 277 -40.61 -27.15 -11.59
N ILE A 278 -40.90 -26.12 -10.81
CA ILE A 278 -42.23 -25.51 -10.67
C ILE A 278 -42.35 -24.37 -11.70
N PRO A 279 -43.41 -24.31 -12.53
CA PRO A 279 -43.68 -23.15 -13.37
C PRO A 279 -44.34 -22.03 -12.54
N VAL A 280 -43.77 -20.83 -12.62
CA VAL A 280 -44.35 -19.60 -12.06
C VAL A 280 -45.42 -19.10 -13.02
N HIS A 281 -46.67 -19.07 -12.55
CA HIS A 281 -47.78 -18.42 -13.23
C HIS A 281 -47.57 -16.90 -13.24
N SER A 282 -47.59 -16.32 -14.42
CA SER A 282 -47.72 -14.88 -14.69
C SER A 282 -49.15 -14.42 -14.39
N LEU A 283 -49.30 -13.51 -13.42
CA LEU A 283 -50.51 -12.71 -13.19
C LEU A 283 -50.10 -11.23 -13.08
N LEU A 284 -50.18 -10.50 -14.20
CA LEU A 284 -50.35 -9.05 -14.30
C LEU A 284 -51.15 -8.86 -15.61
N SER A 285 -52.40 -8.37 -15.57
CA SER A 285 -52.77 -6.94 -15.39
C SER A 285 -52.20 -6.08 -16.49
#